data_AF-A0A8C7A8Q6-F1
#
_entry.id   AF-A0A8C7A8Q6-F1
#
_cell.length_a   1.000
_cell.length_b   1.000
_cell.length_c   1.000
_cell.angle_alpha   90.00
_cell.angle_beta   90.00
_cell.angle_gamma   90.00
#
_symmetry.space_group_name_H-M   'P 1'
#
loop_
_entity.id
_entity.type
_entity.pdbx_description
1 polymer ?
#
loop_
_entity_poly.entity_id
_entity_poly.type
_entity_poly.pdbx_seq_one_letter_code
_entity_poly.pdbx_strand_id
1 'polypeptide(L)'
;MTFDFTKIRKSFSSFELQTWDPEGVIFYGDTNPKDDWFVLALRDGRSEIQLHNQLAQVTVSAGPRLDDGRWHQLVPALDGCLRRGTWLDPQAQTSGSVPMRSLKSCALQSQPGTFFPPGTRAEFNLQDIPQPHVEPWAFSLDLGLQQAAGSGHLLALGTPENPSQLSLHLQDQKVVVSSGTGPDLDLPLVLGLPLQLKLAASRVVLNQGSKKEILALPALDLASLLKLWVQPQGRLFLGALPGETSSASFCLNGLWAQGQKLDMDRALSRSEDIWTHSCPQGPNNGTDTTH
;
A
#
# COMPACT_ATOMS: atom_id res chain seq x y z
N MET A 1 -5.42 30.99 7.46
CA MET A 1 -6.44 29.93 7.33
C MET A 1 -6.61 29.32 8.71
N THR A 2 -7.84 29.23 9.24
CA THR A 2 -8.08 28.70 10.59
C THR A 2 -8.75 27.35 10.46
N PHE A 3 -8.13 26.30 11.02
CA PHE A 3 -8.62 24.92 10.90
C PHE A 3 -9.42 24.53 12.13
N ASP A 4 -10.64 24.04 11.93
CA ASP A 4 -11.47 23.44 12.99
C ASP A 4 -11.14 21.95 13.11
N PHE A 5 -10.24 21.63 14.04
CA PHE A 5 -9.74 20.27 14.25
C PHE A 5 -10.82 19.27 14.66
N THR A 6 -11.98 19.73 15.16
CA THR A 6 -13.09 18.84 15.54
C THR A 6 -13.85 18.27 14.33
N LYS A 7 -13.71 18.91 13.16
CA LYS A 7 -14.32 18.47 11.90
C LYS A 7 -13.37 17.68 11.02
N ILE A 8 -12.10 17.58 11.40
CA ILE A 8 -11.10 16.79 10.68
C ILE A 8 -11.37 15.32 10.93
N ARG A 9 -11.98 14.66 9.96
CA ARG A 9 -12.24 13.21 9.99
C ARG A 9 -11.07 12.39 9.44
N LYS A 10 -10.09 13.04 8.80
CA LYS A 10 -8.96 12.42 8.10
C LYS A 10 -7.76 13.36 8.08
N SER A 11 -6.57 12.85 8.40
CA SER A 11 -5.29 13.54 8.24
C SER A 11 -4.66 13.15 6.89
N PHE A 12 -5.11 13.80 5.82
CA PHE A 12 -4.57 13.63 4.46
C PHE A 12 -4.40 15.02 3.83
N SER A 13 -3.32 15.22 3.10
CA SER A 13 -3.08 16.46 2.36
C SER A 13 -2.47 16.13 1.00
N SER A 14 -3.02 16.74 -0.05
CA SER A 14 -2.52 16.65 -1.43
C SER A 14 -2.60 18.04 -2.03
N PHE A 15 -1.56 18.46 -2.74
CA PHE A 15 -1.50 19.75 -3.41
C PHE A 15 -0.56 19.68 -4.61
N GLU A 16 -0.69 20.62 -5.54
CA GLU A 16 0.21 20.73 -6.68
C GLU A 16 1.24 21.82 -6.43
N LEU A 17 2.49 21.58 -6.82
CA LEU A 17 3.61 22.51 -6.71
C LEU A 17 4.27 22.68 -8.07
N GLN A 18 4.52 23.92 -8.46
CA GLN A 18 5.36 24.28 -9.60
C GLN A 18 6.43 25.26 -9.13
N THR A 19 7.70 24.94 -9.36
CA THR A 19 8.81 25.82 -8.99
C THR A 19 10.04 25.58 -9.88
N TRP A 20 10.91 26.59 -9.94
CA TRP A 20 12.27 26.50 -10.49
C TRP A 20 13.34 26.59 -9.38
N ASP A 21 12.90 26.88 -8.15
CA ASP A 21 13.79 27.06 -7.01
C ASP A 21 14.15 25.69 -6.42
N PRO A 22 15.45 25.34 -6.32
CA PRO A 22 15.87 24.09 -5.70
C PRO A 22 15.71 24.08 -4.18
N GLU A 23 15.48 25.22 -3.51
CA GLU A 23 15.32 25.27 -2.05
C GLU A 23 14.16 26.19 -1.63
N GLY A 24 13.38 25.78 -0.62
CA GLY A 24 12.30 26.61 -0.11
C GLY A 24 11.34 25.89 0.84
N VAL A 25 10.66 26.63 1.71
CA VAL A 25 9.64 26.08 2.61
C VAL A 25 8.28 26.05 1.92
N ILE A 26 7.63 24.89 1.91
CA ILE A 26 6.28 24.71 1.37
C ILE A 26 5.26 24.86 2.50
N PHE A 27 5.39 24.06 3.56
CA PHE A 27 4.58 24.17 4.77
C PHE A 27 5.47 24.18 5.99
N TYR A 28 5.08 24.99 6.95
CA TYR A 28 5.66 25.03 8.27
C TYR A 28 4.53 25.07 9.28
N GLY A 29 4.70 24.32 10.36
CA GLY A 29 3.84 24.43 11.52
C GLY A 29 4.62 24.12 12.77
N ASP A 30 4.32 24.89 13.80
CA ASP A 30 4.91 24.72 15.12
C ASP A 30 3.86 24.83 16.21
N THR A 31 4.18 24.25 17.35
CA THR A 31 3.53 24.62 18.61
C THR A 31 4.48 25.41 19.51
N ASN A 32 5.79 25.24 19.31
CA ASN A 32 6.84 26.06 19.88
C ASN A 32 8.00 26.14 18.88
N PRO A 33 8.32 27.33 18.34
CA PRO A 33 9.30 27.47 17.27
C PRO A 33 10.73 27.11 17.69
N LYS A 34 11.00 26.92 18.99
CA LYS A 34 12.30 26.46 19.48
C LYS A 34 12.43 24.94 19.46
N ASP A 35 11.42 24.24 19.96
CA ASP A 35 11.56 22.84 20.39
C ASP A 35 10.45 21.91 19.87
N ASP A 36 9.46 22.41 19.10
CA ASP A 36 8.40 21.57 18.52
C ASP A 36 7.86 22.17 17.22
N TRP A 37 8.40 21.70 16.09
CA TRP A 37 8.06 22.17 14.76
C TRP A 37 8.22 21.08 13.70
N PHE A 38 7.47 21.23 12.62
CA PHE A 38 7.64 20.46 11.39
C PHE A 38 7.77 21.40 10.19
N VAL A 39 8.52 20.93 9.19
CA VAL A 39 8.70 21.61 7.91
C VAL A 39 8.52 20.59 6.81
N LEU A 40 7.70 20.92 5.81
CA LEU A 40 7.78 20.35 4.47
C LEU A 40 8.45 21.39 3.58
N ALA A 41 9.56 21.04 2.97
CA ALA A 41 10.39 21.93 2.18
C ALA A 41 10.91 21.25 0.90
N LEU A 42 11.61 22.04 0.09
CA LEU A 42 12.52 21.60 -0.95
C LEU A 42 13.95 21.85 -0.50
N ARG A 43 14.82 20.87 -0.76
CA ARG A 43 16.28 20.98 -0.64
C ARG A 43 16.94 20.23 -1.79
N ASP A 44 17.88 20.87 -2.50
CA ASP A 44 18.48 20.34 -3.74
C ASP A 44 17.43 19.83 -4.76
N GLY A 45 16.33 20.58 -4.87
CA GLY A 45 15.21 20.30 -5.77
C GLY A 45 14.31 19.15 -5.32
N ARG A 46 14.57 18.47 -4.20
CA ARG A 46 13.78 17.32 -3.72
C ARG A 46 12.94 17.68 -2.51
N SER A 47 11.81 17.00 -2.35
CA SER A 47 10.98 17.17 -1.16
C SER A 47 11.69 16.67 0.10
N GLU A 48 11.68 17.51 1.13
CA GLU A 48 12.28 17.25 2.43
C GLU A 48 11.23 17.44 3.53
N ILE A 49 11.12 16.47 4.43
CA ILE A 49 10.36 16.60 5.66
C ILE A 49 11.36 16.69 6.81
N GLN A 50 11.25 17.77 7.58
CA GLN A 50 11.95 17.91 8.84
C GLN A 50 10.93 17.91 9.99
N LEU A 51 11.27 17.22 11.06
CA LEU A 51 10.49 17.21 12.28
C LEU A 51 11.46 17.32 13.46
N HIS A 52 11.21 18.30 14.31
CA HIS A 52 11.98 18.51 15.52
C HIS A 52 11.03 18.58 16.69
N ASN A 53 11.24 17.73 17.67
CA ASN A 53 10.61 17.83 18.98
C ASN A 53 11.61 17.46 20.09
N GLN A 54 11.19 17.55 21.35
CA GLN A 54 12.01 17.20 22.51
C GLN A 54 12.59 15.77 22.49
N LEU A 55 12.04 14.85 21.69
CA LEU A 55 12.41 13.44 21.66
C LEU A 55 13.19 13.05 20.41
N ALA A 56 13.01 13.77 19.30
CA ALA A 56 13.60 13.39 18.02
C ALA A 56 13.80 14.61 17.12
N GLN A 57 14.90 14.56 16.38
CA GLN A 57 15.14 15.43 15.24
C GLN A 57 15.34 14.54 14.01
N VAL A 58 14.40 14.61 13.08
CA VAL A 58 14.34 13.77 11.90
C VAL A 58 14.35 14.66 10.66
N THR A 59 15.15 14.29 9.68
CA THR A 59 15.16 14.90 8.36
C THR A 59 15.16 13.81 7.32
N VAL A 60 14.15 13.82 6.44
CA VAL A 60 13.99 12.85 5.36
C VAL A 60 13.84 13.62 4.06
N SER A 61 14.80 13.42 3.18
CA SER A 61 14.76 13.92 1.80
C SER A 61 14.51 12.74 0.85
N ALA A 62 13.47 12.83 0.03
CA ALA A 62 13.05 11.74 -0.85
C ALA A 62 12.39 12.26 -2.13
N GLY A 63 12.21 11.37 -3.11
CA GLY A 63 11.50 11.66 -4.35
C GLY A 63 12.36 12.27 -5.46
N PRO A 64 11.79 12.48 -6.66
CA PRO A 64 12.46 13.13 -7.79
C PRO A 64 12.71 14.62 -7.53
N ARG A 65 13.45 15.26 -8.44
CA ARG A 65 13.57 16.72 -8.48
C ARG A 65 12.25 17.36 -8.93
N LEU A 66 11.86 18.45 -8.29
CA LEU A 66 10.60 19.18 -8.45
C LEU A 66 10.82 20.62 -8.95
N ASP A 67 12.08 21.01 -9.15
CA ASP A 67 12.55 22.35 -9.54
C ASP A 67 12.69 22.53 -11.07
N ASP A 68 11.88 21.83 -11.86
CA ASP A 68 11.93 21.81 -13.33
C ASP A 68 10.91 22.75 -14.01
N GLY A 69 10.20 23.55 -13.21
CA GLY A 69 9.17 24.46 -13.70
C GLY A 69 7.89 23.79 -14.17
N ARG A 70 7.66 22.51 -13.89
CA ARG A 70 6.41 21.79 -14.19
C ARG A 70 5.55 21.64 -12.94
N TRP A 71 4.26 21.39 -13.14
CA TRP A 71 3.35 21.04 -12.04
C TRP A 71 3.61 19.61 -11.57
N HIS A 72 3.84 19.45 -10.27
CA HIS A 72 4.01 18.17 -9.60
C HIS A 72 2.97 18.00 -8.50
N GLN A 73 2.29 16.86 -8.47
CA GLN A 73 1.40 16.52 -7.38
C GLN A 73 2.21 15.98 -6.19
N LEU A 74 2.09 16.63 -5.03
CA LEU A 74 2.71 16.22 -3.78
C LEU A 74 1.68 15.59 -2.85
N VAL A 75 1.98 14.37 -2.41
CA VAL A 75 1.18 13.61 -1.44
C VAL A 75 2.11 13.15 -0.31
N PRO A 76 2.37 13.99 0.72
CA PRO A 76 3.19 13.60 1.85
C PRO A 76 2.47 12.50 2.64
N ALA A 77 2.89 11.24 2.45
CA ALA A 77 2.40 10.08 3.17
C ALA A 77 3.43 9.63 4.21
N LEU A 78 2.99 9.46 5.46
CA LEU A 78 3.80 8.87 6.53
C LEU A 78 2.95 7.85 7.28
N ASP A 79 3.27 6.57 7.13
CA ASP A 79 2.76 5.52 8.01
C ASP A 79 3.65 5.46 9.26
N GLY A 80 3.30 6.26 10.26
CA GLY A 80 4.08 6.42 11.48
C GLY A 80 3.21 6.62 12.71
N CYS A 81 3.70 6.16 13.87
CA CYS A 81 3.02 6.33 15.13
C CYS A 81 3.69 7.40 16.00
N LEU A 82 2.91 8.40 16.43
CA LEU A 82 3.34 9.39 17.41
C LEU A 82 2.74 9.04 18.78
N ARG A 83 3.55 9.09 19.84
CA ARG A 83 3.10 8.83 21.21
C ARG A 83 3.57 9.92 22.16
N ARG A 84 2.79 10.18 23.21
CA ARG A 84 3.11 11.17 24.26
C ARG A 84 3.37 12.57 23.70
N GLY A 85 2.58 12.99 22.71
CA GLY A 85 2.61 14.35 22.20
C GLY A 85 1.97 15.30 23.20
N THR A 86 2.64 16.40 23.49
CA THR A 86 2.13 17.45 24.39
C THR A 86 1.86 18.66 23.52
N TRP A 87 0.60 18.87 23.13
CA TRP A 87 0.21 19.89 22.15
C TRP A 87 -0.60 20.98 22.87
N LEU A 88 -0.05 22.20 22.95
CA LEU A 88 -0.66 23.41 23.54
C LEU A 88 -1.06 23.34 25.05
N ASP A 89 -1.27 24.51 25.65
CA ASP A 89 -1.56 24.79 27.07
C ASP A 89 -2.77 23.98 27.62
N PRO A 90 -2.77 23.48 28.88
CA PRO A 90 -3.82 22.59 29.42
C PRO A 90 -5.24 23.17 29.44
N GLN A 91 -5.42 24.48 29.27
CA GLN A 91 -6.75 25.11 29.19
C GLN A 91 -7.44 24.95 27.83
N ALA A 92 -6.72 24.52 26.78
CA ALA A 92 -7.30 24.14 25.49
C ALA A 92 -7.71 22.66 25.43
N GLN A 93 -7.56 21.92 26.54
CA GLN A 93 -8.20 20.61 26.68
C GLN A 93 -9.71 20.85 26.78
N THR A 94 -10.39 20.78 25.65
CA THR A 94 -11.83 20.62 25.63
C THR A 94 -12.18 19.41 26.50
N SER A 95 -12.82 19.67 27.63
CA SER A 95 -13.52 18.68 28.45
C SER A 95 -14.52 17.94 27.58
N GLY A 96 -14.05 16.86 26.99
CA GLY A 96 -14.77 16.05 26.04
C GLY A 96 -13.87 14.89 25.73
N SER A 97 -14.07 13.80 26.45
CA SER A 97 -13.67 12.47 26.00
C SER A 97 -14.08 12.35 24.54
N VAL A 98 -13.12 12.52 23.63
CA VAL A 98 -13.32 12.16 22.22
C VAL A 98 -13.82 10.72 22.26
N PRO A 99 -15.01 10.41 21.74
CA PRO A 99 -15.46 9.03 21.68
C PRO A 99 -14.36 8.23 21.01
N MET A 100 -13.78 7.29 21.75
CA MET A 100 -12.54 6.57 21.47
C MET A 100 -12.64 5.59 20.29
N ARG A 101 -13.47 5.92 19.29
CA ARG A 101 -13.95 4.98 18.28
C ARG A 101 -13.84 5.44 16.83
N SER A 102 -13.13 6.51 16.47
CA SER A 102 -13.00 6.79 15.03
C SER A 102 -11.76 7.54 14.48
N LEU A 103 -10.68 7.74 15.23
CA LEU A 103 -9.37 8.04 14.62
C LEU A 103 -8.20 7.37 15.36
N LYS A 104 -7.98 6.11 14.96
CA LYS A 104 -6.70 5.37 14.81
C LYS A 104 -5.63 5.52 15.91
N SER A 105 -5.80 4.77 17.00
CA SER A 105 -4.64 4.29 17.77
C SER A 105 -3.81 3.36 16.89
N CYS A 106 -2.49 3.56 16.84
CA CYS A 106 -1.59 2.61 16.19
C CYS A 106 -1.65 1.25 16.90
N ALA A 107 -1.22 0.18 16.22
CA ALA A 107 -0.96 -1.07 16.90
C ALA A 107 0.09 -0.87 18.01
N LEU A 108 -0.16 -1.45 19.20
CA LEU A 108 0.77 -1.43 20.33
C LEU A 108 2.12 -2.08 19.96
N GLN A 109 2.07 -3.06 19.05
CA GLN A 109 3.22 -3.78 18.53
C GLN A 109 3.08 -3.96 17.02
N SER A 110 4.06 -3.46 16.27
CA SER A 110 4.12 -3.54 14.82
C SER A 110 5.47 -4.05 14.34
N GLN A 111 5.48 -4.60 13.13
CA GLN A 111 6.67 -5.05 12.41
C GLN A 111 6.69 -4.45 11.00
N PRO A 112 7.86 -4.33 10.35
CA PRO A 112 7.94 -3.82 8.98
C PRO A 112 7.13 -4.69 8.01
N GLY A 113 6.34 -4.05 7.16
CA GLY A 113 5.52 -4.71 6.14
C GLY A 113 4.39 -3.82 5.65
N THR A 114 3.49 -4.35 4.84
CA THR A 114 2.29 -3.66 4.36
C THR A 114 1.09 -4.48 4.77
N PHE A 115 0.21 -3.92 5.58
CA PHE A 115 -0.98 -4.60 6.09
C PHE A 115 -2.24 -4.18 5.35
N PHE A 116 -2.99 -5.18 4.88
CA PHE A 116 -4.29 -5.05 4.26
C PHE A 116 -5.36 -5.53 5.24
N PRO A 117 -6.12 -4.61 5.86
CA PRO A 117 -7.33 -4.97 6.59
C PRO A 117 -8.42 -5.56 5.66
N PRO A 118 -9.42 -6.27 6.22
CA PRO A 118 -10.55 -6.78 5.44
C PRO A 118 -11.25 -5.69 4.61
N GLY A 119 -11.57 -6.02 3.36
CA GLY A 119 -12.28 -5.13 2.44
C GLY A 119 -11.46 -3.98 1.85
N THR A 120 -10.18 -3.85 2.21
CA THR A 120 -9.29 -2.81 1.66
C THR A 120 -8.73 -3.20 0.30
N ARG A 121 -8.36 -2.19 -0.50
CA ARG A 121 -7.84 -2.35 -1.86
C ARG A 121 -6.69 -1.40 -2.16
N ALA A 122 -5.77 -1.81 -3.01
CA ALA A 122 -4.81 -0.93 -3.67
C ALA A 122 -4.67 -1.28 -5.14
N GLU A 123 -4.37 -0.30 -5.97
CA GLU A 123 -4.33 -0.41 -7.42
C GLU A 123 -3.03 0.18 -7.96
N PHE A 124 -2.36 -0.55 -8.83
CA PHE A 124 -1.22 -0.06 -9.61
C PHE A 124 -1.59 -0.04 -11.09
N ASN A 125 -1.14 0.98 -11.81
CA ASN A 125 -1.19 1.00 -13.25
C ASN A 125 -0.10 0.06 -13.80
N LEU A 126 -0.48 -0.88 -14.67
CA LEU A 126 0.46 -1.84 -15.23
C LEU A 126 1.52 -1.19 -16.14
N GLN A 127 1.26 0.00 -16.66
CA GLN A 127 2.25 0.77 -17.42
C GLN A 127 3.40 1.29 -16.54
N ASP A 128 3.17 1.46 -15.24
CA ASP A 128 4.14 2.00 -14.29
C ASP A 128 4.98 0.91 -13.57
N ILE A 129 4.70 -0.37 -13.85
CA ILE A 129 5.46 -1.51 -13.34
C ILE A 129 6.33 -2.12 -14.45
N PRO A 130 7.35 -2.92 -14.11
CA PRO A 130 8.22 -3.56 -15.10
C PRO A 130 7.45 -4.31 -16.19
N GLN A 131 7.82 -4.00 -17.43
CA GLN A 131 7.16 -4.52 -18.63
C GLN A 131 7.51 -5.99 -18.87
N PRO A 132 6.56 -6.81 -19.35
CA PRO A 132 6.83 -8.19 -19.72
C PRO A 132 7.95 -8.31 -20.76
N HIS A 133 8.87 -9.24 -20.56
CA HIS A 133 9.98 -9.49 -21.49
C HIS A 133 10.11 -10.97 -21.82
N VAL A 134 10.80 -11.30 -22.89
CA VAL A 134 10.93 -12.70 -23.33
C VAL A 134 12.09 -13.38 -22.59
N GLU A 135 11.72 -14.40 -21.83
CA GLU A 135 12.51 -15.41 -21.11
C GLU A 135 13.22 -15.05 -19.78
N PRO A 136 13.19 -15.98 -18.79
CA PRO A 136 12.52 -17.30 -18.81
C PRO A 136 11.00 -17.24 -18.54
N TRP A 137 10.49 -16.09 -18.12
CA TRP A 137 9.07 -15.84 -17.85
C TRP A 137 8.70 -14.50 -18.47
N ALA A 138 7.51 -14.41 -19.08
CA ALA A 138 6.98 -13.16 -19.60
C ALA A 138 6.87 -12.11 -18.47
N PHE A 139 6.37 -12.52 -17.30
CA PHE A 139 6.23 -11.64 -16.15
C PHE A 139 6.23 -12.46 -14.85
N SER A 140 6.69 -11.88 -13.75
CA SER A 140 6.68 -12.53 -12.44
C SER A 140 6.29 -11.58 -11.32
N LEU A 141 5.50 -12.08 -10.38
CA LEU A 141 5.15 -11.43 -9.13
C LEU A 141 5.56 -12.31 -7.96
N ASP A 142 6.23 -11.71 -6.97
CA ASP A 142 6.57 -12.38 -5.72
C ASP A 142 5.88 -11.65 -4.57
N LEU A 143 5.13 -12.41 -3.76
CA LEU A 143 4.39 -11.92 -2.59
C LEU A 143 4.98 -12.55 -1.34
N GLY A 144 5.55 -11.75 -0.45
CA GLY A 144 6.08 -12.24 0.81
C GLY A 144 5.04 -12.19 1.93
N LEU A 145 4.11 -13.14 1.95
CA LEU A 145 3.04 -13.22 2.94
C LEU A 145 3.57 -13.63 4.33
N GLN A 146 3.48 -12.73 5.30
CA GLN A 146 3.82 -13.01 6.70
C GLN A 146 2.60 -13.46 7.52
N GLN A 147 1.43 -12.90 7.22
CA GLN A 147 0.17 -13.21 7.87
C GLN A 147 -0.92 -13.24 6.81
N ALA A 148 -1.87 -14.15 6.94
CA ALA A 148 -3.04 -14.23 6.07
C ALA A 148 -4.19 -14.90 6.82
N ALA A 149 -5.37 -14.30 6.79
CA ALA A 149 -6.59 -14.81 7.42
C ALA A 149 -7.83 -14.41 6.61
N GLY A 150 -8.94 -15.12 6.83
CA GLY A 150 -10.18 -14.90 6.10
C GLY A 150 -10.15 -15.45 4.68
N SER A 151 -11.09 -14.97 3.86
CA SER A 151 -11.24 -15.40 2.46
C SER A 151 -11.53 -14.21 1.54
N GLY A 152 -10.97 -14.27 0.34
CA GLY A 152 -11.12 -13.25 -0.71
C GLY A 152 -9.82 -13.01 -1.49
N HIS A 153 -9.83 -12.01 -2.36
CA HIS A 153 -8.69 -11.73 -3.24
C HIS A 153 -7.46 -11.23 -2.48
N LEU A 154 -6.30 -11.80 -2.82
CA LEU A 154 -4.98 -11.27 -2.44
C LEU A 154 -4.46 -10.33 -3.53
N LEU A 155 -4.62 -10.75 -4.80
CA LEU A 155 -4.12 -10.05 -5.97
C LEU A 155 -4.98 -10.37 -7.20
N ALA A 156 -5.15 -9.43 -8.10
CA ALA A 156 -5.71 -9.68 -9.43
C ALA A 156 -5.09 -8.80 -10.51
N LEU A 157 -5.08 -9.30 -11.74
CA LEU A 157 -4.72 -8.59 -12.96
C LEU A 157 -5.96 -8.48 -13.84
N GLY A 158 -6.25 -7.28 -14.32
CA GLY A 158 -7.40 -7.04 -15.17
C GLY A 158 -7.59 -5.57 -15.52
N THR A 159 -8.84 -5.21 -15.83
CA THR A 159 -9.29 -3.82 -16.02
C THR A 159 -10.36 -3.48 -14.98
N PRO A 160 -10.71 -2.22 -14.75
CA PRO A 160 -11.80 -1.86 -13.83
C PRO A 160 -13.15 -2.55 -14.15
N GLU A 161 -13.42 -2.85 -15.42
CA GLU A 161 -14.64 -3.53 -15.87
C GLU A 161 -14.56 -5.05 -15.72
N ASN A 162 -13.36 -5.62 -15.81
CA ASN A 162 -13.11 -7.04 -15.63
C ASN A 162 -11.82 -7.24 -14.79
N PRO A 163 -11.90 -7.06 -13.47
CA PRO A 163 -10.73 -6.96 -12.60
C PRO A 163 -10.02 -8.29 -12.34
N SER A 164 -10.69 -9.42 -12.61
CA SER A 164 -10.25 -10.77 -12.29
C SER A 164 -9.99 -11.63 -13.55
N GLN A 165 -9.26 -11.07 -14.54
CA GLN A 165 -8.79 -11.86 -15.70
C GLN A 165 -7.76 -12.92 -15.27
N LEU A 166 -6.91 -12.58 -14.29
CA LEU A 166 -6.11 -13.54 -13.56
C LEU A 166 -6.06 -13.11 -12.10
N SER A 167 -6.49 -13.97 -11.18
CA SER A 167 -6.54 -13.67 -9.76
C SER A 167 -5.89 -14.75 -8.90
N LEU A 168 -5.43 -14.30 -7.73
CA LEU A 168 -5.03 -15.11 -6.60
C LEU A 168 -6.00 -14.82 -5.45
N HIS A 169 -6.80 -15.81 -5.05
CA HIS A 169 -7.69 -15.69 -3.89
C HIS A 169 -7.29 -16.63 -2.76
N LEU A 170 -7.45 -16.15 -1.53
CA LEU A 170 -7.27 -16.94 -0.33
C LEU A 170 -8.61 -17.61 0.00
N GLN A 171 -8.58 -18.92 0.17
CA GLN A 171 -9.73 -19.72 0.59
C GLN A 171 -9.26 -20.86 1.47
N ASP A 172 -9.72 -20.93 2.71
CA ASP A 172 -9.44 -22.03 3.65
C ASP A 172 -7.94 -22.38 3.79
N GLN A 173 -7.10 -21.35 3.98
CA GLN A 173 -5.62 -21.46 4.05
C GLN A 173 -4.97 -22.02 2.78
N LYS A 174 -5.66 -21.97 1.64
CA LYS A 174 -5.13 -22.27 0.32
C LYS A 174 -5.15 -21.02 -0.53
N VAL A 175 -4.13 -20.90 -1.38
CA VAL A 175 -4.13 -19.90 -2.45
C VAL A 175 -4.68 -20.58 -3.69
N VAL A 176 -5.70 -19.99 -4.28
CA VAL A 176 -6.31 -20.47 -5.50
C VAL A 176 -6.01 -19.49 -6.62
N VAL A 177 -5.59 -20.01 -7.77
CA VAL A 177 -5.39 -19.26 -9.00
C VAL A 177 -6.60 -19.44 -9.90
N SER A 178 -7.21 -18.34 -10.31
CA SER A 178 -8.35 -18.33 -11.24
C SER A 178 -8.04 -17.47 -12.45
N SER A 179 -8.38 -17.94 -13.65
CA SER A 179 -8.12 -17.24 -14.92
C SER A 179 -9.40 -16.87 -15.69
N GLY A 180 -10.58 -17.11 -15.09
CA GLY A 180 -11.89 -16.93 -15.73
C GLY A 180 -12.21 -17.95 -16.85
N THR A 181 -11.19 -18.54 -17.49
CA THR A 181 -11.31 -19.51 -18.59
C THR A 181 -10.56 -20.81 -18.26
N GLY A 182 -10.92 -21.48 -17.17
CA GLY A 182 -10.32 -22.77 -16.84
C GLY A 182 -10.66 -23.30 -15.45
N PRO A 183 -10.17 -24.50 -15.09
CA PRO A 183 -10.26 -25.01 -13.73
C PRO A 183 -9.36 -24.17 -12.81
N ASP A 184 -9.88 -23.88 -11.62
CA ASP A 184 -9.11 -23.26 -10.56
C ASP A 184 -8.05 -24.23 -10.03
N LEU A 185 -6.88 -23.71 -9.66
CA LEU A 185 -5.81 -24.50 -9.04
C LEU A 185 -5.51 -23.97 -7.64
N ASP A 186 -5.49 -24.87 -6.66
CA ASP A 186 -5.19 -24.53 -5.28
C ASP A 186 -3.82 -25.04 -4.83
N LEU A 187 -3.10 -24.22 -4.07
CA LEU A 187 -1.85 -24.55 -3.41
C LEU A 187 -1.97 -24.23 -1.91
N PRO A 188 -1.64 -25.16 -0.99
CA PRO A 188 -1.70 -24.88 0.45
C PRO A 188 -0.73 -23.76 0.84
N LEU A 189 -1.25 -22.71 1.48
CA LEU A 189 -0.47 -21.52 1.83
C LEU A 189 0.47 -21.82 3.00
N VAL A 190 1.75 -21.51 2.83
CA VAL A 190 2.75 -21.57 3.89
C VAL A 190 3.28 -20.17 4.17
N LEU A 191 2.90 -19.59 5.32
CA LEU A 191 3.35 -18.26 5.74
C LEU A 191 4.89 -18.22 5.90
N GLY A 192 5.49 -17.07 5.58
CA GLY A 192 6.93 -16.87 5.66
C GLY A 192 7.73 -17.36 4.43
N LEU A 193 7.11 -18.12 3.52
CA LEU A 193 7.68 -18.46 2.22
C LEU A 193 7.09 -17.56 1.12
N PRO A 194 7.92 -17.03 0.20
CA PRO A 194 7.44 -16.18 -0.88
C PRO A 194 6.53 -16.98 -1.82
N LEU A 195 5.35 -16.43 -2.08
CA LEU A 195 4.40 -16.92 -3.06
C LEU A 195 4.76 -16.28 -4.42
N GLN A 196 5.15 -17.10 -5.39
CA GLN A 196 5.60 -16.62 -6.70
C GLN A 196 4.59 -16.98 -7.77
N LEU A 197 4.10 -15.98 -8.48
CA LEU A 197 3.26 -16.12 -9.67
C LEU A 197 4.10 -15.78 -10.90
N LYS A 198 4.25 -16.74 -11.82
CA LYS A 198 5.04 -16.56 -13.05
C LYS A 198 4.20 -16.84 -14.28
N LEU A 199 4.17 -15.87 -15.19
CA LEU A 199 3.49 -15.97 -16.48
C LEU A 199 4.52 -16.38 -17.54
N ALA A 200 4.30 -17.49 -18.23
CA ALA A 200 5.06 -17.91 -19.41
C ALA A 200 4.11 -18.08 -20.59
N ALA A 201 4.63 -18.11 -21.82
CA ALA A 201 3.88 -18.01 -23.08
C ALA A 201 2.57 -18.82 -23.21
N SER A 202 2.42 -19.94 -22.51
CA SER A 202 1.19 -20.76 -22.52
C SER A 202 0.81 -21.33 -21.15
N ARG A 203 1.34 -20.77 -20.07
CA ARG A 203 1.11 -21.29 -18.71
C ARG A 203 1.32 -20.25 -17.63
N VAL A 204 0.54 -20.38 -16.57
CA VAL A 204 0.74 -19.67 -15.31
C VAL A 204 1.29 -20.67 -14.31
N VAL A 205 2.35 -20.28 -13.61
CA VAL A 205 3.01 -21.11 -12.62
C VAL A 205 2.90 -20.44 -11.27
N LEU A 206 2.30 -21.12 -10.31
CA LEU A 206 2.27 -20.72 -8.92
C LEU A 206 3.27 -21.57 -8.14
N ASN A 207 4.27 -20.94 -7.52
CA ASN A 207 5.25 -21.62 -6.68
C ASN A 207 5.19 -21.10 -5.25
N GLN A 208 5.40 -21.98 -4.28
CA GLN A 208 5.70 -21.59 -2.91
C GLN A 208 6.67 -22.61 -2.30
N GLY A 209 7.93 -22.20 -2.13
CA GLY A 209 9.00 -23.09 -1.70
C GLY A 209 9.22 -24.24 -2.69
N SER A 210 9.03 -25.49 -2.24
CA SER A 210 9.13 -26.69 -3.06
C SER A 210 7.83 -27.08 -3.77
N LYS A 211 6.69 -26.47 -3.41
CA LYS A 211 5.40 -26.74 -4.05
C LYS A 211 5.22 -25.88 -5.30
N LYS A 212 4.63 -26.47 -6.33
CA LYS A 212 4.44 -25.84 -7.63
C LYS A 212 3.17 -26.37 -8.29
N GLU A 213 2.32 -25.46 -8.71
CA GLU A 213 1.14 -25.73 -9.54
C GLU A 213 1.28 -25.02 -10.88
N ILE A 214 0.76 -25.65 -11.95
CA ILE A 214 0.86 -25.14 -13.31
C ILE A 214 -0.53 -25.11 -13.93
N LEU A 215 -1.04 -23.91 -14.20
CA LEU A 215 -2.24 -23.68 -14.98
C LEU A 215 -1.86 -23.57 -16.45
N ALA A 216 -2.28 -24.54 -17.25
CA ALA A 216 -2.18 -24.42 -18.70
C ALA A 216 -3.23 -23.42 -19.18
N LEU A 217 -2.80 -22.36 -19.87
CA LEU A 217 -3.70 -21.39 -20.50
C LEU A 217 -3.55 -21.48 -22.02
N PRO A 218 -4.65 -21.44 -22.79
CA PRO A 218 -4.57 -21.26 -24.22
C PRO A 218 -3.69 -20.04 -24.55
N ALA A 219 -2.82 -20.15 -25.56
CA ALA A 219 -1.92 -19.07 -25.92
C ALA A 219 -2.66 -17.75 -26.25
N LEU A 220 -3.89 -17.85 -26.76
CA LEU A 220 -4.76 -16.69 -27.05
C LEU A 220 -5.21 -15.95 -25.78
N ASP A 221 -5.47 -16.68 -24.69
CA ASP A 221 -5.93 -16.12 -23.42
C ASP A 221 -4.78 -15.38 -22.74
N LEU A 222 -3.58 -15.97 -22.73
CA LEU A 222 -2.40 -15.30 -22.18
C LEU A 222 -1.94 -14.11 -23.03
N ALA A 223 -2.03 -14.19 -24.36
CA ALA A 223 -1.76 -13.03 -25.21
C ALA A 223 -2.73 -11.88 -24.91
N SER A 224 -3.97 -12.19 -24.54
CA SER A 224 -4.96 -11.20 -24.10
C SER A 224 -4.60 -10.62 -22.74
N LEU A 225 -4.14 -11.45 -21.79
CA LEU A 225 -3.65 -11.00 -20.48
C LEU A 225 -2.43 -10.07 -20.61
N LEU A 226 -1.47 -10.40 -21.47
CA LEU A 226 -0.26 -9.58 -21.66
C LEU A 226 -0.57 -8.22 -22.31
N LYS A 227 -1.68 -8.09 -23.06
CA LYS A 227 -2.13 -6.79 -23.58
C LYS A 227 -2.48 -5.80 -22.46
N LEU A 228 -2.75 -6.26 -21.24
CA LEU A 228 -3.03 -5.38 -20.10
C LEU A 228 -1.89 -4.39 -19.83
N TRP A 229 -0.63 -4.74 -20.10
CA TRP A 229 0.51 -3.82 -19.92
C TRP A 229 0.57 -2.68 -20.93
N VAL A 230 -0.07 -2.86 -22.09
CA VAL A 230 -0.12 -1.84 -23.14
C VAL A 230 -1.38 -0.97 -23.01
N GLN A 231 -2.42 -1.49 -22.36
CA GLN A 231 -3.69 -0.78 -22.19
C GLN A 231 -3.60 0.28 -21.08
N PRO A 232 -4.16 1.50 -21.29
CA PRO A 232 -4.21 2.54 -20.25
C PRO A 232 -5.01 2.14 -19.00
N GLN A 233 -5.93 1.18 -19.19
CA GLN A 233 -6.83 0.65 -18.17
C GLN A 233 -6.29 -0.62 -17.50
N GLY A 234 -5.08 -1.08 -17.85
CA GLY A 234 -4.47 -2.25 -17.21
C GLY A 234 -4.15 -1.96 -15.74
N ARG A 235 -4.66 -2.81 -14.85
CA ARG A 235 -4.49 -2.66 -13.40
C ARG A 235 -3.98 -3.93 -12.75
N LEU A 236 -3.11 -3.73 -11.77
CA LEU A 236 -2.79 -4.70 -10.74
C LEU A 236 -3.57 -4.30 -9.48
N PHE A 237 -4.53 -5.14 -9.09
CA PHE A 237 -5.31 -5.00 -7.87
C PHE A 237 -4.67 -5.81 -6.74
N LEU A 238 -4.66 -5.25 -5.53
CA LEU A 238 -4.21 -5.91 -4.30
C LEU A 238 -5.32 -5.82 -3.26
N GLY A 239 -5.64 -6.93 -2.62
CA GLY A 239 -6.78 -7.04 -1.71
C GLY A 239 -8.12 -7.15 -2.45
N ALA A 240 -9.16 -6.53 -1.89
CA ALA A 240 -10.54 -6.67 -2.35
C ALA A 240 -10.79 -5.99 -3.72
N LEU A 241 -11.55 -6.66 -4.59
CA LEU A 241 -11.95 -6.14 -5.90
C LEU A 241 -13.14 -5.18 -5.82
N PRO A 242 -13.42 -4.37 -6.87
CA PRO A 242 -14.60 -3.48 -6.92
C PRO A 242 -15.91 -4.23 -6.67
N GLY A 243 -16.64 -3.79 -5.63
CA GLY A 243 -17.90 -4.42 -5.23
C GLY A 243 -17.77 -5.75 -4.48
N GLU A 244 -16.56 -6.24 -4.21
CA GLU A 244 -16.34 -7.49 -3.48
C GLU A 244 -16.43 -7.29 -1.97
N THR A 245 -17.20 -8.14 -1.29
CA THR A 245 -17.19 -8.27 0.17
C THR A 245 -16.14 -9.30 0.59
N SER A 246 -14.88 -8.87 0.65
CA SER A 246 -13.76 -9.71 1.07
C SER A 246 -13.55 -9.65 2.58
N SER A 247 -13.34 -10.81 3.20
CA SER A 247 -12.90 -10.91 4.61
C SER A 247 -11.39 -11.15 4.73
N ALA A 248 -10.68 -11.22 3.60
CA ALA A 248 -9.25 -11.46 3.56
C ALA A 248 -8.50 -10.31 4.25
N SER A 249 -7.62 -10.68 5.18
CA SER A 249 -6.66 -9.77 5.80
C SER A 249 -5.28 -10.41 5.73
N PHE A 250 -4.27 -9.62 5.37
CA PHE A 250 -2.93 -10.15 5.20
C PHE A 250 -1.86 -9.08 5.38
N CYS A 251 -0.67 -9.54 5.74
CA CYS A 251 0.53 -8.73 5.85
C CYS A 251 1.56 -9.20 4.82
N LEU A 252 2.07 -8.27 4.03
CA LEU A 252 3.18 -8.48 3.09
C LEU A 252 4.47 -7.92 3.70
N ASN A 253 5.57 -8.68 3.73
CA ASN A 253 6.89 -8.10 3.96
C ASN A 253 7.43 -7.37 2.70
N GLY A 254 6.80 -7.62 1.55
CA GLY A 254 7.04 -6.94 0.30
C GLY A 254 6.27 -7.58 -0.85
N LEU A 255 6.21 -6.82 -1.94
CA LEU A 255 5.65 -7.20 -3.22
C LEU A 255 6.69 -6.85 -4.28
N TRP A 256 7.05 -7.80 -5.14
CA TRP A 256 8.02 -7.57 -6.21
C TRP A 256 7.41 -7.91 -7.57
N ALA A 257 7.59 -7.03 -8.53
CA ALA A 257 7.28 -7.28 -9.94
C ALA A 257 8.59 -7.36 -10.71
N GLN A 258 8.88 -8.50 -11.33
CA GLN A 258 10.15 -8.78 -12.02
C GLN A 258 11.41 -8.40 -11.18
N GLY A 259 11.38 -8.69 -9.88
CA GLY A 259 12.48 -8.37 -8.96
C GLY A 259 12.54 -6.92 -8.47
N GLN A 260 11.76 -6.00 -9.05
CA GLN A 260 11.61 -4.64 -8.53
C GLN A 260 10.55 -4.60 -7.42
N LYS A 261 10.93 -4.14 -6.22
CA LYS A 261 9.99 -3.95 -5.11
C LYS A 261 8.99 -2.84 -5.47
N LEU A 262 7.70 -3.13 -5.35
CA LEU A 262 6.63 -2.15 -5.51
C LEU A 262 6.42 -1.40 -4.19
N ASP A 263 6.35 -0.08 -4.28
CA ASP A 263 6.10 0.81 -3.15
C ASP A 263 4.60 1.13 -3.07
N MET A 264 3.97 0.82 -1.95
CA MET A 264 2.54 1.02 -1.73
C MET A 264 2.13 2.49 -1.76
N ASP A 265 3.04 3.41 -1.42
CA ASP A 265 2.77 4.84 -1.48
C ASP A 265 2.78 5.37 -2.93
N ARG A 266 3.24 4.58 -3.89
CA ARG A 266 3.17 4.87 -5.34
C ARG A 266 1.98 4.21 -6.04
N ALA A 267 1.05 3.62 -5.30
CA ALA A 267 -0.18 3.07 -5.86
C ALA A 267 -1.01 4.18 -6.53
N LEU A 268 -1.64 3.85 -7.67
CA LEU A 268 -2.56 4.74 -8.38
C LEU A 268 -3.74 5.14 -7.48
N SER A 269 -4.23 4.19 -6.71
CA SER A 269 -5.34 4.35 -5.76
C SER A 269 -5.18 3.35 -4.63
N ARG A 270 -5.54 3.75 -3.40
CA ARG A 270 -5.53 2.85 -2.23
C ARG A 270 -6.57 3.24 -1.19
N SER A 271 -7.11 2.25 -0.49
CA SER A 271 -7.91 2.46 0.71
C SER A 271 -7.07 3.13 1.80
N GLU A 272 -7.68 4.07 2.52
CA GLU A 272 -7.03 4.83 3.60
C GLU A 272 -6.70 3.99 4.84
N ASP A 273 -7.28 2.80 4.94
CA ASP A 273 -7.08 1.89 6.07
C ASP A 273 -5.89 0.93 5.86
N ILE A 274 -5.28 0.92 4.67
CA ILE A 274 -4.05 0.15 4.41
C ILE A 274 -2.88 0.80 5.15
N TRP A 275 -2.13 -0.01 5.88
CA TRP A 275 -0.90 0.42 6.56
C TRP A 275 0.26 0.13 5.61
N THR A 276 0.87 1.17 5.06
CA THR A 276 1.79 1.01 3.92
C THR A 276 3.14 0.45 4.32
N HIS A 277 3.57 0.65 5.56
CA HIS A 277 4.91 0.33 6.06
C HIS A 277 4.93 -0.35 7.44
N SER A 278 3.76 -0.68 8.00
CA SER A 278 3.63 -1.45 9.23
C SER A 278 2.63 -2.60 9.14
N CYS A 279 2.91 -3.69 9.86
CA CYS A 279 1.97 -4.78 10.12
C CYS A 279 1.79 -5.00 11.62
N PRO A 280 0.57 -5.33 12.10
CA PRO A 280 0.35 -5.68 13.49
C PRO A 280 1.05 -7.01 13.85
N GLN A 281 1.65 -7.12 15.04
CA GLN A 281 2.35 -8.36 15.47
C GLN A 281 1.42 -9.49 15.95
N GLY A 282 0.11 -9.32 15.91
CA GLY A 282 -0.87 -10.37 16.19
C GLY A 282 -2.26 -9.99 15.69
N PRO A 283 -3.20 -10.95 15.64
CA PRO A 283 -4.60 -10.60 15.45
C PRO A 283 -4.95 -9.66 16.59
N ASN A 284 -5.46 -8.48 16.27
CA ASN A 284 -6.10 -7.63 17.26
C ASN A 284 -7.22 -8.47 17.87
N ASN A 285 -6.95 -9.12 19.01
CA ASN A 285 -8.02 -9.57 19.89
C ASN A 285 -8.69 -8.28 20.31
N GLY A 286 -9.78 -7.94 19.62
CA GLY A 286 -10.73 -6.95 20.06
C GLY A 286 -11.38 -7.46 21.34
N THR A 287 -10.63 -7.39 22.44
CA THR A 287 -11.21 -7.33 23.77
C THR A 287 -11.20 -5.85 24.12
N ASP A 288 -12.38 -5.24 23.98
CA ASP A 288 -12.83 -4.17 24.88
C ASP A 288 -12.44 -4.59 26.31
N THR A 289 -11.30 -4.11 26.80
CA THR A 289 -11.04 -4.03 28.23
C THR A 289 -11.12 -2.57 28.59
N THR A 290 -12.36 -2.14 28.81
CA THR A 290 -12.70 -1.01 29.66
C THR A 290 -11.94 -1.12 30.98
N HIS A 291 -11.06 -0.17 31.25
CA HIS A 291 -10.74 0.32 32.59
C HIS A 291 -10.40 1.80 32.50
#